data_AF-A0AAV6GFA5-F1
#
_entry.id   AF-A0AAV6GFA5-F1
#
_cell.length_a   1.000
_cell.length_b   1.000
_cell.length_c   1.000
_cell.angle_alpha   90.00
_cell.angle_beta   90.00
_cell.angle_gamma   90.00
#
_symmetry.space_group_name_H-M   'P 1'
#
loop_
_entity.id
_entity.type
_entity.pdbx_description
1 polymer ?
#
loop_
_entity_poly.entity_id
_entity_poly.type
_entity_poly.pdbx_seq_one_letter_code
_entity_poly.pdbx_strand_id
1 'polypeptide(L)'
;MVLFIHLLLDILSELKDLTLLFQREGLTLQMVSDGLQKTTLALVAMQTVPGQHLQELLDEVGPFPGNTFSTVQLNRKRVDDDDFDKVKHKLINALCDYVTTRFGEP
;
A
#
# COMPACT_ATOMS: atom_id res chain seq x y z
N MET A 1 7.27 10.10 -8.27
CA MET A 1 6.84 10.72 -7.00
C MET A 1 5.33 10.56 -6.75
N VAL A 2 4.46 10.93 -7.71
CA VAL A 2 2.99 10.82 -7.55
C VAL A 2 2.51 9.38 -7.32
N LEU A 3 3.09 8.40 -8.03
CA LEU A 3 2.84 6.97 -7.82
C LEU A 3 3.12 6.53 -6.36
N PHE A 4 4.22 7.01 -5.78
CA PHE A 4 4.59 6.69 -4.40
C PHE A 4 3.64 7.32 -3.38
N ILE A 5 3.14 8.53 -3.63
CA ILE A 5 2.16 9.16 -2.75
C ILE A 5 0.89 8.32 -2.68
N HIS A 6 0.38 7.85 -3.82
CA HIS A 6 -0.83 7.04 -3.86
C HIS A 6 -0.62 5.65 -3.25
N LEU A 7 0.55 5.02 -3.49
CA LEU A 7 0.94 3.80 -2.78
C LEU A 7 0.97 3.99 -1.25
N LEU A 8 1.50 5.13 -0.76
CA LEU A 8 1.51 5.42 0.67
C LEU A 8 0.10 5.66 1.24
N LEU A 9 -0.80 6.27 0.47
CA LEU A 9 -2.20 6.41 0.86
C LEU A 9 -2.91 5.06 0.98
N ASP A 10 -2.65 4.14 0.06
CA ASP A 10 -3.16 2.77 0.13
C ASP A 10 -2.67 2.05 1.39
N ILE A 11 -1.36 2.10 1.65
CA ILE A 11 -0.75 1.53 2.85
C ILE A 11 -1.35 2.14 4.13
N LEU A 12 -1.49 3.47 4.18
CA LEU A 12 -2.05 4.17 5.34
C LEU A 12 -3.51 3.79 5.59
N SER A 13 -4.28 3.51 4.55
CA SER A 13 -5.67 3.06 4.69
C SER A 13 -5.75 1.69 5.38
N GLU A 14 -4.90 0.74 4.99
CA GLU A 14 -4.82 -0.57 5.65
C GLU A 14 -4.36 -0.45 7.12
N LEU A 15 -3.34 0.38 7.38
CA LEU A 15 -2.84 0.60 8.75
C LEU A 15 -3.84 1.34 9.63
N LYS A 16 -4.64 2.25 9.06
CA LYS A 16 -5.73 2.93 9.77
C LYS A 16 -6.77 1.93 10.24
N ASP A 17 -7.19 1.01 9.37
CA ASP A 17 -8.18 -0.01 9.72
C ASP A 17 -7.66 -0.95 10.83
N LEU A 18 -6.39 -1.34 10.75
CA LEU A 18 -5.74 -2.10 11.83
C LEU A 18 -5.69 -1.31 13.15
N THR A 19 -5.39 -0.02 13.09
CA THR A 19 -5.34 0.85 14.27
C THR A 19 -6.72 0.99 14.91
N LEU A 20 -7.77 1.16 14.10
CA LEU A 20 -9.15 1.24 14.57
C LEU A 20 -9.61 -0.07 15.21
N LEU A 21 -9.20 -1.22 14.67
CA LEU A 21 -9.42 -2.52 15.29
C LEU A 21 -8.82 -2.56 16.70
N PHE A 22 -7.59 -2.09 16.88
CA PHE A 22 -6.90 -2.08 18.18
C PHE A 22 -7.51 -1.11 19.20
N GLN A 23 -8.29 -0.13 18.75
CA GLN A 23 -9.00 0.81 19.63
C GLN A 23 -10.38 0.30 20.06
N ARG A 24 -10.84 -0.84 19.53
CA ARG A 24 -12.19 -1.35 19.79
C ARG A 24 -12.32 -1.90 21.22
N GLU A 25 -13.41 -1.56 21.89
CA GLU A 25 -13.76 -2.19 23.17
C GLU A 25 -14.05 -3.69 23.01
N GLY A 26 -13.57 -4.50 23.95
CA GLY A 26 -13.73 -5.96 23.90
C GLY A 26 -12.79 -6.67 22.92
N LEU A 27 -11.68 -6.04 22.55
CA LEU A 27 -10.64 -6.64 21.70
C LEU A 27 -10.10 -7.94 22.32
N THR A 28 -10.10 -9.02 21.55
CA THR A 28 -9.51 -10.30 21.93
C THR A 28 -8.18 -10.52 21.22
N LEU A 29 -7.32 -11.38 21.77
CA LEU A 29 -6.06 -11.78 21.12
C LEU A 29 -6.29 -12.39 19.73
N GLN A 30 -7.38 -13.16 19.56
CA GLN A 30 -7.75 -13.70 18.26
C GLN A 30 -8.04 -12.59 17.25
N MET A 31 -8.81 -11.56 17.65
CA MET A 31 -9.12 -10.43 16.77
C MET A 31 -7.86 -9.65 16.38
N VAL A 32 -6.91 -9.49 17.30
CA VAL A 32 -5.61 -8.87 17.01
C VAL A 32 -4.84 -9.68 15.97
N SER A 33 -4.73 -11.00 16.18
CA SER A 33 -4.03 -11.92 15.28
C SER A 33 -4.66 -11.92 13.88
N ASP A 34 -5.98 -12.07 13.79
CA ASP A 34 -6.72 -12.05 12.53
C ASP A 34 -6.55 -10.70 11.81
N GLY A 35 -6.60 -9.59 12.55
CA GLY A 35 -6.41 -8.24 12.02
C GLY A 35 -5.01 -8.03 11.44
N LEU A 36 -3.98 -8.48 12.15
CA LEU A 36 -2.59 -8.44 11.70
C LEU A 36 -2.41 -9.29 10.44
N GLN A 37 -2.92 -10.53 10.44
CA GLN A 37 -2.82 -11.41 9.28
C GLN A 37 -3.54 -10.82 8.06
N LYS A 38 -4.75 -10.29 8.25
CA LYS A 38 -5.50 -9.61 7.19
C LYS A 38 -4.71 -8.42 6.61
N THR A 39 -4.17 -7.57 7.47
CA THR A 39 -3.39 -6.38 7.06
C THR A 39 -2.13 -6.79 6.31
N THR A 40 -1.38 -7.78 6.80
CA THR A 40 -0.19 -8.30 6.12
C THR A 40 -0.53 -8.87 4.75
N LEU A 41 -1.62 -9.62 4.62
CA LEU A 41 -2.08 -10.15 3.34
C LEU A 41 -2.45 -9.02 2.35
N ALA A 42 -3.14 -7.98 2.83
CA ALA A 42 -3.47 -6.82 2.02
C ALA A 42 -2.20 -6.08 1.54
N LEU A 43 -1.23 -5.84 2.43
CA LEU A 43 0.06 -5.24 2.08
C LEU A 43 0.81 -6.09 1.05
N VAL A 44 0.90 -7.40 1.22
CA VAL A 44 1.56 -8.29 0.24
C VAL A 44 0.82 -8.27 -1.10
N ALA A 45 -0.51 -8.25 -1.11
CA ALA A 45 -1.28 -8.16 -2.34
C ALA A 45 -0.93 -6.90 -3.15
N MET A 46 -0.63 -5.78 -2.47
CA MET A 46 -0.21 -4.50 -3.09
C MET A 46 1.07 -4.60 -3.95
N GLN A 47 1.84 -5.68 -3.80
CA GLN A 47 3.00 -5.94 -4.66
C GLN A 47 2.57 -6.26 -6.10
N THR A 48 1.41 -6.90 -6.25
CA THR A 48 0.92 -7.43 -7.53
C THR A 48 -0.29 -6.67 -8.06
N VAL A 49 -1.16 -6.20 -7.15
CA VAL A 49 -2.40 -5.49 -7.48
C VAL A 49 -2.35 -4.12 -6.81
N PRO A 50 -2.49 -3.00 -7.53
CA PRO A 50 -2.52 -1.68 -6.88
C PRO A 50 -3.69 -1.56 -5.90
N GLY A 51 -3.49 -0.80 -4.82
CA GLY A 51 -4.59 -0.40 -3.95
C GLY A 51 -5.49 0.62 -4.64
N GLN A 52 -6.59 1.00 -3.96
CA GLN A 52 -7.61 1.86 -4.55
C GLN A 52 -7.05 3.19 -5.06
N HIS A 53 -6.26 3.89 -4.27
CA HIS A 53 -5.73 5.20 -4.64
C HIS A 53 -4.74 5.10 -5.80
N LEU A 54 -3.86 4.10 -5.79
CA LEU A 54 -2.94 3.88 -6.90
C LEU A 54 -3.68 3.47 -8.17
N GLN A 55 -4.72 2.64 -8.06
CA GLN A 55 -5.55 2.24 -9.20
C GLN A 55 -6.28 3.45 -9.80
N GLU A 56 -6.91 4.29 -8.97
CA GLU A 56 -7.59 5.53 -9.42
C GLU A 56 -6.64 6.45 -10.17
N LEU A 57 -5.40 6.63 -9.67
CA LEU A 57 -4.37 7.41 -10.37
C LEU A 57 -4.01 6.77 -11.72
N LEU A 58 -3.83 5.45 -11.76
CA LEU A 58 -3.47 4.75 -13.00
C LEU A 58 -4.59 4.84 -14.04
N ASP A 59 -5.84 4.81 -13.60
CA ASP A 59 -7.02 4.98 -14.46
C ASP A 59 -7.17 6.42 -14.97
N GLU A 60 -6.86 7.44 -14.13
CA GLU A 60 -6.89 8.85 -14.53
C GLU A 60 -5.77 9.19 -15.53
N VAL A 61 -4.55 8.71 -15.29
CA VAL A 61 -3.39 9.00 -16.13
C VAL A 61 -3.41 8.18 -17.44
N GLY A 62 -4.03 7.01 -17.40
CA GLY A 62 -4.11 6.08 -18.52
C GLY A 62 -2.83 5.27 -18.75
N PRO A 63 -2.87 4.27 -19.67
CA PRO A 63 -1.70 3.48 -20.02
C PRO A 63 -0.66 4.33 -20.74
N PHE A 64 0.62 4.07 -20.49
CA PHE A 64 1.73 4.76 -21.16
C PHE A 64 1.52 4.78 -22.69
N PRO A 65 1.73 5.93 -23.37
CA PRO A 65 2.32 7.18 -22.89
C PRO A 65 1.33 8.21 -22.32
N GLY A 66 0.13 7.79 -21.91
CA GLY A 66 -0.82 8.64 -21.18
C GLY A 66 -0.18 9.19 -19.91
N ASN A 67 -0.19 10.52 -19.78
CA ASN A 67 0.69 11.25 -18.87
C ASN A 67 -0.02 12.44 -18.20
N THR A 68 -1.30 12.71 -18.44
CA THR A 68 -1.96 13.90 -17.89
C THR A 68 -2.69 13.55 -16.60
N PHE A 69 -2.26 14.13 -15.48
CA PHE A 69 -2.95 14.06 -14.20
C PHE A 69 -3.45 15.46 -13.84
N SER A 70 -4.75 15.62 -13.61
CA SER A 70 -5.32 16.92 -13.18
C SER A 70 -4.80 18.13 -13.98
N THR A 71 -4.83 18.05 -15.32
CA THR A 71 -4.31 19.05 -16.30
C THR A 71 -2.78 19.20 -16.41
N VAL A 72 -1.99 18.51 -15.58
CA VAL A 72 -0.52 18.54 -15.62
C VAL A 72 0.01 17.34 -16.40
N GLN A 73 0.91 17.57 -17.36
CA GLN A 73 1.65 16.48 -18.01
C GLN A 73 2.78 15.98 -17.10
N LEU A 74 2.68 14.72 -16.70
CA LEU A 74 3.71 13.94 -16.04
C LEU A 74 4.75 13.49 -17.07
N ASN A 75 6.02 13.54 -16.69
CA ASN A 75 7.09 13.04 -17.54
C ASN A 75 7.40 11.60 -17.11
N ARG A 76 6.66 10.63 -17.66
CA ARG A 76 6.81 9.21 -17.34
C ARG A 76 7.75 8.53 -18.32
N LYS A 77 8.78 7.86 -17.83
CA LYS A 77 9.64 6.95 -18.61
C LYS A 77 9.40 5.52 -18.14
N ARG A 78 9.59 4.55 -19.04
CA ARG A 78 9.48 3.12 -18.71
C ARG A 78 10.40 2.68 -17.55
N VAL A 79 11.58 3.31 -17.45
CA VAL A 79 12.53 3.08 -16.34
C VAL A 79 11.93 3.52 -14.99
N ASP A 80 11.07 4.55 -14.99
CA ASP A 80 10.42 5.03 -13.77
C ASP A 80 9.41 4.01 -13.22
N ASP A 81 8.80 3.19 -14.09
CA ASP A 81 7.88 2.13 -13.69
C ASP A 81 8.62 0.92 -13.09
N ASP A 82 9.72 0.49 -13.71
CA ASP A 82 10.56 -0.59 -13.19
C ASP A 82 11.19 -0.23 -11.83
N ASP A 83 11.63 1.02 -11.68
CA ASP A 83 12.18 1.52 -10.42
C ASP A 83 11.09 1.71 -9.36
N PHE A 84 9.89 2.16 -9.76
CA PHE A 84 8.73 2.20 -8.87
C PHE A 84 8.40 0.81 -8.32
N ASP A 85 8.32 -0.21 -9.19
CA ASP A 85 7.99 -1.57 -8.76
C ASP A 85 9.06 -2.15 -7.80
N LYS A 86 10.35 -1.93 -8.06
CA LYS A 86 11.42 -2.38 -7.14
C LYS A 86 11.29 -1.73 -5.76
N VAL A 87 11.03 -0.43 -5.71
CA VAL A 87 10.90 0.31 -4.44
C VAL A 87 9.61 -0.09 -3.73
N LYS A 88 8.50 -0.27 -4.46
CA LYS A 88 7.22 -0.76 -3.94
C LYS A 88 7.39 -2.09 -3.21
N HIS A 89 8.05 -3.07 -3.83
CA HIS A 89 8.30 -4.37 -3.19
C HIS A 89 9.16 -4.25 -1.93
N LYS A 90 10.24 -3.46 -1.98
CA LYS A 90 11.10 -3.22 -0.81
C LYS A 90 10.34 -2.57 0.34
N LEU A 91 9.52 -1.56 0.04
CA LEU A 91 8.73 -0.84 1.03
C LEU A 91 7.70 -1.75 1.70
N ILE A 92 6.94 -2.51 0.89
CA ILE A 92 5.92 -3.44 1.40
C ILE A 92 6.59 -4.51 2.27
N ASN A 93 7.68 -5.11 1.83
CA ASN A 93 8.40 -6.12 2.63
C ASN A 93 8.86 -5.54 3.98
N ALA A 94 9.46 -4.34 3.96
CA ALA A 94 9.90 -3.68 5.20
C ALA A 94 8.73 -3.38 6.15
N LEU A 95 7.55 -3.04 5.62
CA LEU A 95 6.35 -2.83 6.42
C LEU A 95 5.81 -4.14 7.00
N CYS A 96 5.76 -5.21 6.20
CA CYS A 96 5.37 -6.54 6.68
C CYS A 96 6.32 -7.05 7.78
N ASP A 97 7.63 -6.88 7.59
CA ASP A 97 8.64 -7.22 8.59
C ASP A 97 8.45 -6.41 9.88
N TYR A 98 8.16 -5.10 9.75
CA TYR A 98 7.89 -4.24 10.89
C TYR A 98 6.64 -4.68 11.65
N VAL A 99 5.51 -4.89 10.96
CA VAL A 99 4.24 -5.33 11.57
C VAL A 99 4.43 -6.68 12.27
N THR A 100 5.11 -7.62 11.62
CA THR A 100 5.41 -8.94 12.18
C THR A 100 6.33 -8.86 13.39
N THR A 101 7.38 -8.03 13.35
CA THR A 101 8.30 -7.86 14.50
C THR A 101 7.63 -7.14 15.67
N ARG A 102 6.77 -6.16 15.38
CA ARG A 102 6.16 -5.28 16.39
C ARG A 102 5.02 -5.96 17.14
N PHE A 103 4.30 -6.86 16.46
CA PHE A 103 3.06 -7.45 16.94
C PHE A 103 3.00 -8.99 16.85
N GLY A 104 3.97 -9.64 16.20
CA GLY A 104 4.14 -11.08 16.23
C GLY A 104 4.59 -11.53 17.62
N GLU A 105 4.15 -12.73 18.01
CA GLU A 105 4.49 -13.34 19.31
C GLU A 105 6.01 -13.39 19.55
N PRO A 106 6.47 -13.31 20.82
CA PRO A 106 7.88 -13.49 21.17
C PRO A 106 8.40 -14.92 20.90
#